data_AF-A0A9E3SEX9-F1
#
_entry.id   AF-A0A9E3SEX9-F1
#
_cell.length_a   1.000
_cell.length_b   1.000
_cell.length_c   1.000
_cell.angle_alpha   90.00
_cell.angle_beta   90.00
_cell.angle_gamma   90.00
#
_symmetry.space_group_name_H-M   'P 1'
#
loop_
_entity.id
_entity.type
_entity.pdbx_description
1 polymer ?
#
loop_
_entity_poly.entity_id
_entity_poly.type
_entity_poly.pdbx_seq_one_letter_code
_entity_poly.pdbx_strand_id
1 'polypeptide(L)'
;MKRQFSNIAIEVAPDATDKGDNYWLQYRIDSLNQRTAETYRYMDSIGQAHNFDRIAASLQTLQSGRIPIKMFDLNLDKLLGYNAYEGIYAGLGLQTNDKFSRAVKFGGFWGYGFRDQTAKYGLDVAVQIDRYKEISLEAAYSFEALESGGFTRFGENPFLIEQSKFRDFFINRKDITTTLMGGISFRALRHFKWRTFIEVQEKTNKTGYVFAEAGKLPTSTFRFTKLQLQTRFVFKEKFMQTTRGLISLGSSYPIVRLAYTKSFDDLLDGAYAFDKWEFKTNYAWFTPYLGKTDITLIAGLVEGNAPGTELFNASGTYRAFTFYAPESFGTMRTNEFLSDKFTALFFTHNFGKLLFRKGKFEPEFVLAT
;
A
#
# COMPACT_ATOMS: atom_id res chain seq x y z
N MET A 1 -32.18 -5.53 -12.81
CA MET A 1 -31.58 -4.66 -11.78
C MET A 1 -30.51 -3.81 -12.47
N LYS A 2 -30.72 -2.50 -12.63
CA LYS A 2 -29.83 -1.62 -13.43
C LYS A 2 -28.43 -1.64 -12.83
N ARG A 3 -27.43 -2.05 -13.63
CA ARG A 3 -25.99 -1.89 -13.39
C ARG A 3 -25.64 -0.40 -13.31
N GLN A 4 -25.97 0.25 -12.21
CA GLN A 4 -25.34 1.50 -11.85
C GLN A 4 -23.96 1.15 -11.29
N PHE A 5 -22.94 1.97 -11.53
CA PHE A 5 -21.56 1.80 -11.08
C PHE A 5 -20.72 0.80 -11.89
N SER A 6 -20.08 1.27 -12.97
CA SER A 6 -18.85 0.62 -13.40
C SER A 6 -17.84 1.67 -13.86
N ASN A 7 -16.92 2.01 -12.95
CA ASN A 7 -15.59 2.48 -13.35
C ASN A 7 -14.65 1.28 -13.64
N ILE A 8 -15.22 0.07 -13.77
CA ILE A 8 -14.50 -1.15 -14.03
C ILE A 8 -14.25 -1.18 -15.54
N ALA A 9 -13.01 -0.97 -15.94
CA ALA A 9 -12.61 -0.98 -17.34
C ALA A 9 -12.62 -2.41 -17.92
N ILE A 10 -12.37 -3.40 -17.06
CA ILE A 10 -12.34 -4.83 -17.41
C ILE A 10 -12.98 -5.61 -16.26
N GLU A 11 -14.06 -6.35 -16.56
CA GLU A 11 -14.79 -7.17 -15.59
C GLU A 11 -14.59 -8.65 -15.89
N VAL A 12 -14.02 -9.39 -14.93
CA VAL A 12 -13.97 -10.85 -14.94
C VAL A 12 -14.76 -11.37 -13.74
N ALA A 13 -15.71 -12.27 -13.99
CA ALA A 13 -16.50 -12.88 -12.92
C ALA A 13 -15.58 -13.76 -12.03
N PRO A 14 -15.78 -13.78 -10.69
CA PRO A 14 -14.90 -14.53 -9.78
C PRO A 14 -14.85 -16.03 -10.04
N ASP A 15 -15.94 -16.61 -10.54
CA ASP A 15 -16.11 -18.02 -10.86
C ASP A 15 -15.98 -18.30 -12.38
N ALA A 16 -15.55 -17.31 -13.18
CA ALA A 16 -15.42 -17.47 -14.64
C ALA A 16 -14.51 -18.64 -15.02
N THR A 17 -13.44 -18.85 -14.26
CA THR A 17 -12.48 -19.95 -14.46
C THR A 17 -13.02 -21.32 -14.04
N ASP A 18 -14.11 -21.35 -13.28
CA ASP A 18 -14.73 -22.59 -12.80
C ASP A 18 -15.87 -23.06 -13.73
N LYS A 19 -16.23 -22.24 -14.74
CA LYS A 19 -17.25 -22.56 -15.74
C LYS A 19 -16.65 -23.35 -16.90
N GLY A 20 -17.13 -24.57 -17.11
CA GLY A 20 -16.76 -25.39 -18.27
C GLY A 20 -17.47 -24.98 -19.57
N ASP A 21 -17.04 -25.56 -20.69
CA ASP A 21 -17.53 -25.22 -22.04
C ASP A 21 -19.05 -25.32 -22.19
N ASN A 22 -19.67 -26.32 -21.56
CA ASN A 22 -21.12 -26.50 -21.59
C ASN A 22 -21.88 -25.30 -21.01
N TYR A 23 -21.33 -24.63 -19.99
CA TYR A 23 -21.90 -23.40 -19.46
C TYR A 23 -21.80 -22.27 -20.51
N TRP A 24 -20.62 -22.09 -21.11
CA TRP A 24 -20.40 -21.03 -22.09
C TRP A 24 -21.21 -21.21 -23.37
N LEU A 25 -21.50 -22.46 -23.77
CA LEU A 25 -22.36 -22.79 -24.89
C LEU A 25 -23.81 -22.34 -24.67
N GLN A 26 -24.33 -22.41 -23.43
CA GLN A 26 -25.71 -22.01 -23.11
C GLN A 26 -25.95 -20.50 -23.21
N TYR A 27 -24.91 -19.70 -22.94
CA TYR A 27 -24.98 -18.22 -22.97
C TYR A 27 -24.44 -17.63 -24.28
N ARG A 28 -24.06 -18.47 -25.24
CA ARG A 28 -23.57 -18.03 -26.54
C ARG A 28 -24.76 -17.61 -27.41
N ILE A 29 -24.67 -16.41 -27.99
CA ILE A 29 -25.72 -15.86 -28.85
C ILE A 29 -25.76 -16.58 -30.22
N ASP A 30 -24.63 -17.10 -30.67
CA ASP A 30 -24.48 -17.76 -31.98
C ASP A 30 -23.60 -19.01 -31.88
N SER A 31 -23.81 -19.95 -32.81
CA SER A 31 -23.03 -21.18 -32.96
C SER A 31 -21.62 -20.88 -33.49
N LEU A 32 -20.67 -21.77 -33.18
CA LEU A 32 -19.32 -21.67 -33.74
C LEU A 32 -19.35 -22.11 -35.21
N ASN A 33 -19.11 -21.17 -36.12
CA ASN A 33 -18.69 -21.55 -37.47
C ASN A 33 -17.27 -22.15 -37.43
N GLN A 34 -16.91 -22.91 -38.48
CA GLN A 34 -15.65 -23.64 -38.56
C GLN A 34 -14.42 -22.74 -38.36
N ARG A 35 -14.45 -21.51 -38.90
CA ARG A 35 -13.36 -20.54 -38.77
C ARG A 35 -13.18 -20.09 -37.32
N THR A 36 -14.27 -19.80 -36.62
CA THR A 36 -14.23 -19.37 -35.22
C THR A 36 -13.76 -20.51 -34.32
N ALA A 37 -14.24 -21.74 -34.53
CA ALA A 37 -13.77 -22.91 -33.80
C ALA A 37 -12.26 -23.15 -33.96
N GLU A 38 -11.75 -23.06 -35.20
CA GLU A 38 -10.31 -23.14 -35.48
C GLU A 38 -9.52 -21.98 -34.86
N THR A 39 -10.11 -20.78 -34.80
CA THR A 39 -9.48 -19.64 -34.13
C THR A 39 -9.33 -19.89 -32.63
N TYR A 40 -10.35 -20.43 -31.95
CA TYR A 40 -10.25 -20.81 -30.53
C TYR A 40 -9.19 -21.88 -30.32
N ARG A 41 -9.20 -22.97 -31.11
CA ARG A 41 -8.18 -24.03 -31.02
C ARG A 41 -6.77 -23.47 -31.20
N TYR A 42 -6.58 -22.58 -32.18
CA TYR A 42 -5.29 -21.95 -32.44
C TYR A 42 -4.86 -21.04 -31.28
N MET A 43 -5.77 -20.19 -30.77
CA MET A 43 -5.50 -19.33 -29.62
C MET A 43 -5.16 -20.14 -28.36
N ASP A 44 -5.89 -21.21 -28.08
CA ASP A 44 -5.64 -22.10 -26.94
C ASP A 44 -4.28 -22.79 -27.07
N SER A 45 -3.92 -23.26 -28.27
CA SER A 45 -2.62 -23.90 -28.49
C SER A 45 -1.45 -22.92 -28.32
N ILE A 46 -1.58 -21.67 -28.78
CA ILE A 46 -0.62 -20.60 -28.49
C ILE A 46 -0.56 -20.33 -26.98
N GLY A 47 -1.73 -20.23 -26.33
CA GLY A 47 -1.84 -19.96 -24.91
C GLY A 47 -1.14 -21.03 -24.06
N GLN A 48 -1.31 -22.30 -24.42
CA GLN A 48 -0.63 -23.43 -23.80
C GLN A 48 0.87 -23.45 -24.11
N ALA A 49 1.25 -23.29 -25.38
CA ALA A 49 2.66 -23.28 -25.81
C ALA A 49 3.47 -22.18 -25.11
N HIS A 50 2.87 -21.01 -24.91
CA HIS A 50 3.50 -19.85 -24.25
C HIS A 50 3.14 -19.69 -22.77
N ASN A 51 2.37 -20.62 -22.19
CA ASN A 51 1.94 -20.62 -20.78
C ASN A 51 1.29 -19.29 -20.33
N PHE A 52 0.38 -18.72 -21.12
CA PHE A 52 -0.27 -17.44 -20.82
C PHE A 52 -0.98 -17.41 -19.46
N ASP A 53 -1.58 -18.52 -19.04
CA ASP A 53 -2.23 -18.63 -17.72
C ASP A 53 -1.24 -18.42 -16.57
N ARG A 54 -0.03 -18.99 -16.70
CA ARG A 54 1.03 -18.81 -15.72
C ARG A 54 1.49 -17.34 -15.68
N ILE A 55 1.64 -16.70 -16.83
CA ILE A 55 2.03 -15.29 -16.92
C ILE A 55 0.97 -14.40 -16.28
N ALA A 56 -0.31 -14.61 -16.61
CA ALA A 56 -1.42 -13.86 -16.03
C ALA A 56 -1.50 -14.07 -14.51
N ALA A 57 -1.34 -15.31 -14.04
CA ALA A 57 -1.32 -15.62 -12.62
C ALA A 57 -0.15 -14.96 -11.89
N SER A 58 1.05 -14.95 -12.48
CA SER A 58 2.24 -14.27 -11.94
C SER A 58 2.07 -12.76 -11.91
N LEU A 59 1.51 -12.15 -12.96
CA LEU A 59 1.22 -10.71 -12.99
C LEU A 59 0.19 -10.32 -11.92
N GLN A 60 -0.89 -11.09 -11.78
CA GLN A 60 -1.89 -10.89 -10.73
C GLN A 60 -1.26 -11.01 -9.34
N THR A 61 -0.39 -12.01 -9.11
CA THR A 61 0.34 -12.17 -7.85
C THR A 61 1.25 -10.97 -7.56
N LEU A 62 1.95 -10.47 -8.57
CA LEU A 62 2.84 -9.32 -8.42
C LEU A 62 2.06 -8.04 -8.10
N GLN A 63 0.91 -7.84 -8.77
CA GLN A 63 -0.03 -6.74 -8.54
C GLN A 63 -0.71 -6.79 -7.19
N SER A 64 -1.20 -7.95 -6.76
CA SER A 64 -1.87 -8.11 -5.47
C SER A 64 -0.89 -8.20 -4.29
N GLY A 65 0.36 -8.57 -4.56
CA GLY A 65 1.34 -8.92 -3.53
C GLY A 65 1.06 -10.24 -2.82
N ARG A 66 0.18 -11.10 -3.38
CA ARG A 66 -0.32 -12.31 -2.70
C ARG A 66 -0.37 -13.53 -3.61
N ILE A 67 0.06 -14.68 -3.09
CA ILE A 67 -0.08 -15.98 -3.75
C ILE A 67 -1.28 -16.72 -3.15
N PRO A 68 -2.35 -16.98 -3.91
CA PRO A 68 -3.47 -17.78 -3.42
C PRO A 68 -3.09 -19.27 -3.34
N ILE A 69 -3.18 -19.85 -2.14
CA ILE A 69 -2.95 -21.26 -1.82
C ILE A 69 -4.23 -21.83 -1.18
N LYS A 70 -5.09 -22.43 -2.00
CA LYS A 70 -6.41 -22.95 -1.57
C LYS A 70 -7.22 -21.85 -0.85
N MET A 71 -7.51 -22.03 0.43
CA MET A 71 -8.32 -21.12 1.25
C MET A 71 -7.52 -20.01 1.96
N PHE A 72 -6.21 -19.97 1.71
CA PHE A 72 -5.29 -18.96 2.24
C PHE A 72 -4.58 -18.22 1.11
N ASP A 73 -4.20 -16.99 1.37
CA ASP A 73 -3.33 -16.17 0.55
C ASP A 73 -2.02 -15.94 1.31
N LEU A 74 -0.89 -16.27 0.68
CA LEU A 74 0.44 -16.00 1.19
C LEU A 74 0.84 -14.55 0.84
N ASN A 75 1.09 -13.75 1.87
CA ASN A 75 1.47 -12.35 1.77
C ASN A 75 2.97 -12.23 1.48
N LEU A 76 3.31 -11.78 0.27
CA LEU A 76 4.70 -11.73 -0.19
C LEU A 76 5.50 -10.58 0.45
N ASP A 77 4.84 -9.48 0.82
CA ASP A 77 5.42 -8.36 1.55
C ASP A 77 5.90 -8.73 2.96
N LYS A 78 5.36 -9.83 3.53
CA LYS A 78 5.75 -10.38 4.83
C LYS A 78 6.67 -11.61 4.72
N LEU A 79 7.06 -12.03 3.51
CA LEU A 79 7.89 -13.22 3.31
C LEU A 79 9.39 -12.91 3.42
N LEU A 80 9.85 -11.89 2.70
CA LEU A 80 11.24 -11.47 2.66
C LEU A 80 11.32 -9.96 2.44
N GLY A 81 12.15 -9.28 3.22
CA GLY A 81 12.34 -7.84 3.11
C GLY A 81 13.75 -7.41 3.50
N TYR A 82 14.07 -6.16 3.21
CA TYR A 82 15.31 -5.55 3.64
C TYR A 82 15.08 -4.10 4.04
N ASN A 83 15.74 -3.64 5.10
CA ASN A 83 15.97 -2.23 5.37
C ASN A 83 17.22 -2.04 6.23
N ALA A 84 17.70 -0.79 6.33
CA ALA A 84 18.92 -0.48 7.05
C ALA A 84 18.82 -0.72 8.57
N TYR A 85 17.61 -0.74 9.15
CA TYR A 85 17.38 -1.03 10.56
C TYR A 85 17.37 -2.55 10.86
N GLU A 86 16.51 -3.32 10.18
CA GLU A 86 16.29 -4.76 10.40
C GLU A 86 17.31 -5.65 9.69
N GLY A 87 18.04 -5.10 8.72
CA GLY A 87 18.87 -5.89 7.81
C GLY A 87 17.98 -6.75 6.94
N ILE A 88 18.23 -8.05 6.90
CA ILE A 88 17.33 -9.01 6.26
C ILE A 88 16.16 -9.28 7.23
N TYR A 89 14.94 -9.21 6.71
CA TYR A 89 13.74 -9.69 7.38
C TYR A 89 13.26 -10.93 6.65
N ALA A 90 12.99 -12.02 7.39
CA ALA A 90 12.34 -13.21 6.85
C ALA A 90 11.12 -13.54 7.70
N GLY A 91 10.02 -13.87 7.05
CA GLY A 91 8.77 -14.14 7.75
C GLY A 91 7.80 -14.97 6.94
N LEU A 92 6.60 -15.10 7.48
CA LEU A 92 5.47 -15.75 6.87
C LEU A 92 4.22 -14.96 7.27
N GLY A 93 3.53 -14.42 6.27
CA GLY A 93 2.21 -13.80 6.44
C GLY A 93 1.16 -14.60 5.69
N LEU A 94 0.08 -14.97 6.37
CA LEU A 94 -1.04 -15.70 5.78
C LEU A 94 -2.34 -14.94 6.06
N GLN A 95 -3.24 -14.94 5.10
CA GLN A 95 -4.60 -14.41 5.27
C GLN A 95 -5.62 -15.36 4.63
N THR A 96 -6.78 -15.56 5.25
CA THR A 96 -7.86 -16.32 4.61
C THR A 96 -8.48 -15.53 3.46
N ASN A 97 -8.93 -16.24 2.43
CA ASN A 97 -9.48 -15.64 1.21
C ASN A 97 -10.98 -15.93 1.04
N ASP A 98 -11.55 -15.47 -0.08
CA ASP A 98 -12.98 -15.58 -0.37
C ASP A 98 -13.47 -17.05 -0.52
N LYS A 99 -12.56 -18.03 -0.65
CA LYS A 99 -12.89 -19.46 -0.62
C LYS A 99 -13.08 -19.99 0.81
N PHE A 100 -12.44 -19.38 1.81
CA PHE A 100 -12.67 -19.68 3.22
C PHE A 100 -13.99 -19.05 3.69
N SER A 101 -14.13 -17.75 3.50
CA SER A 101 -15.37 -17.03 3.82
C SER A 101 -15.42 -15.72 3.06
N ARG A 102 -16.63 -15.38 2.57
CA ARG A 102 -16.89 -14.09 1.95
C ARG A 102 -17.15 -12.97 2.98
N ALA A 103 -17.48 -13.34 4.21
CA ALA A 103 -17.91 -12.40 5.26
C ALA A 103 -16.80 -12.09 6.26
N VAL A 104 -15.91 -13.03 6.56
CA VAL A 104 -14.86 -12.85 7.58
C VAL A 104 -13.51 -13.28 7.04
N LYS A 105 -12.50 -12.44 7.25
CA LYS A 105 -11.10 -12.71 6.91
C LYS A 105 -10.28 -12.71 8.19
N PHE A 106 -9.41 -13.70 8.32
CA PHE A 106 -8.45 -13.85 9.40
C PHE A 106 -7.06 -13.76 8.78
N GLY A 107 -6.22 -12.90 9.33
CA GLY A 107 -4.84 -12.73 8.92
C GLY A 107 -3.90 -12.86 10.10
N GLY A 108 -2.66 -13.20 9.79
CA GLY A 108 -1.60 -13.23 10.76
C GLY A 108 -0.24 -13.24 10.08
N PHE A 109 0.76 -12.77 10.80
CA PHE A 109 2.13 -12.86 10.36
C PHE A 109 3.08 -13.14 11.51
N TRP A 110 4.20 -13.76 11.18
CA TRP A 110 5.35 -13.89 12.06
C TRP A 110 6.62 -13.73 11.23
N GLY A 111 7.64 -13.07 11.76
CA GLY A 111 8.93 -12.98 11.11
C GLY A 111 10.02 -12.47 12.03
N TYR A 112 11.24 -12.49 11.53
CA TYR A 112 12.44 -12.16 12.30
C TYR A 112 13.35 -11.24 11.49
N GLY A 113 13.78 -10.14 12.12
CA GLY A 113 14.83 -9.27 11.58
C GLY A 113 16.19 -9.74 12.09
N PHE A 114 17.10 -10.06 11.18
CA PHE A 114 18.40 -10.64 11.55
C PHE A 114 19.37 -9.61 12.14
N ARG A 115 19.24 -8.32 11.79
CA ARG A 115 20.11 -7.25 12.33
C ARG A 115 19.60 -6.70 13.65
N ASP A 116 18.29 -6.50 13.78
CA ASP A 116 17.68 -6.01 15.03
C ASP A 116 17.36 -7.14 16.03
N GLN A 117 17.58 -8.39 15.62
CA GLN A 117 17.40 -9.61 16.40
C GLN A 117 16.01 -9.72 17.06
N THR A 118 15.00 -9.12 16.44
CA THR A 118 13.66 -8.99 17.02
C THR A 118 12.64 -9.76 16.20
N ALA A 119 11.95 -10.70 16.85
CA ALA A 119 10.77 -11.37 16.28
C ALA A 119 9.58 -10.42 16.27
N LYS A 120 8.82 -10.44 15.18
CA LYS A 120 7.68 -9.56 14.92
C LYS A 120 6.49 -10.42 14.55
N TYR A 121 5.32 -10.07 15.04
CA TYR A 121 4.13 -10.88 14.83
C TYR A 121 2.87 -10.03 14.95
N GLY A 122 1.79 -10.52 14.38
CA GLY A 122 0.50 -9.87 14.48
C GLY A 122 -0.62 -10.74 13.98
N LEU A 123 -1.83 -10.38 14.37
CA LEU A 123 -3.08 -11.03 14.01
C LEU A 123 -4.09 -9.95 13.62
N ASP A 124 -4.87 -10.21 12.58
CA ASP A 124 -5.94 -9.32 12.13
C ASP A 124 -7.22 -10.09 11.82
N VAL A 125 -8.34 -9.44 12.06
CA VAL A 125 -9.67 -9.93 11.69
C VAL A 125 -10.41 -8.81 10.99
N ALA A 126 -10.98 -9.12 9.83
CA ALA A 126 -11.81 -8.19 9.08
C ALA A 126 -13.18 -8.83 8.77
N VAL A 127 -14.25 -8.18 9.21
CA VAL A 127 -15.63 -8.58 8.93
C VAL A 127 -16.18 -7.67 7.84
N GLN A 128 -16.48 -8.24 6.67
CA GLN A 128 -17.11 -7.55 5.56
C GLN A 128 -18.63 -7.53 5.74
N ILE A 129 -19.18 -6.34 5.98
CA ILE A 129 -20.62 -6.12 6.12
C ILE A 129 -21.28 -5.93 4.75
N ASP A 130 -20.70 -5.06 3.91
CA ASP A 130 -21.20 -4.76 2.57
C ASP A 130 -20.05 -4.64 1.58
N ARG A 131 -20.01 -5.54 0.60
CA ARG A 131 -18.95 -5.57 -0.42
C ARG A 131 -19.05 -4.43 -1.43
N TYR A 132 -20.26 -3.99 -1.76
CA TYR A 132 -20.47 -2.95 -2.77
C TYR A 132 -20.11 -1.57 -2.20
N LYS A 133 -20.41 -1.34 -0.93
CA LYS A 133 -20.02 -0.13 -0.20
C LYS A 133 -18.65 -0.23 0.46
N GLU A 134 -17.93 -1.34 0.26
CA GLU A 134 -16.66 -1.66 0.91
C GLU A 134 -16.68 -1.44 2.43
N ILE A 135 -17.80 -1.77 3.10
CA ILE A 135 -17.92 -1.62 4.56
C ILE A 135 -17.26 -2.82 5.22
N SER A 136 -16.16 -2.58 5.93
CA SER A 136 -15.45 -3.57 6.74
C SER A 136 -15.24 -3.10 8.17
N LEU A 137 -15.51 -3.96 9.14
CA LEU A 137 -15.01 -3.79 10.51
C LEU A 137 -13.66 -4.50 10.62
N GLU A 138 -12.68 -3.85 11.22
CA GLU A 138 -11.31 -4.31 11.31
C GLU A 138 -10.86 -4.29 12.77
N ALA A 139 -10.24 -5.37 13.22
CA ALA A 139 -9.55 -5.43 14.50
C ALA A 139 -8.19 -6.08 14.28
N ALA A 140 -7.14 -5.56 14.90
CA ALA A 140 -5.82 -6.14 14.77
C ALA A 140 -4.97 -5.89 16.01
N TYR A 141 -4.04 -6.81 16.21
CA TYR A 141 -2.99 -6.72 17.22
C TYR A 141 -1.65 -6.97 16.53
N SER A 142 -0.65 -6.13 16.78
CA SER A 142 0.69 -6.33 16.23
C SER A 142 1.79 -5.93 17.20
N PHE A 143 2.91 -6.63 17.09
CA PHE A 143 4.21 -6.30 17.68
C PHE A 143 5.23 -6.24 16.55
N GLU A 144 5.63 -5.04 16.13
CA GLU A 144 6.53 -4.85 14.99
C GLU A 144 7.42 -3.60 15.13
N ALA A 145 8.38 -3.45 14.22
CA ALA A 145 9.23 -2.27 14.15
C ALA A 145 8.66 -1.30 13.10
N LEU A 146 8.14 -0.17 13.55
CA LEU A 146 7.55 0.88 12.71
C LEU A 146 8.55 2.02 12.50
N GLU A 147 8.51 2.65 11.33
CA GLU A 147 9.35 3.82 11.03
C GLU A 147 9.07 4.94 12.04
N SER A 148 10.13 5.46 12.66
CA SER A 148 10.03 6.58 13.59
C SER A 148 9.71 7.85 12.80
N GLY A 149 8.58 8.48 13.11
CA GLY A 149 8.11 9.66 12.40
C GLY A 149 7.68 9.47 10.95
N GLY A 150 7.38 8.23 10.55
CA GLY A 150 6.93 7.91 9.20
C GLY A 150 5.56 8.51 8.84
N PHE A 151 5.27 8.53 7.54
CA PHE A 151 4.01 9.01 6.97
C PHE A 151 3.01 7.86 6.73
N THR A 152 1.71 8.12 6.90
CA THR A 152 0.64 7.13 6.72
C THR A 152 0.53 6.65 5.26
N ARG A 153 0.50 5.32 5.06
CA ARG A 153 0.48 4.66 3.73
C ARG A 153 -0.91 4.20 3.27
N PHE A 154 -1.97 4.88 3.70
CA PHE A 154 -3.33 4.47 3.41
C PHE A 154 -3.66 4.52 1.90
N GLY A 155 -4.13 3.39 1.37
CA GLY A 155 -4.54 3.28 -0.03
C GLY A 155 -3.41 3.52 -1.03
N GLU A 156 -2.17 3.20 -0.65
CA GLU A 156 -1.06 3.02 -1.58
C GLU A 156 -1.20 1.72 -2.38
N ASN A 157 -0.46 1.59 -3.48
CA ASN A 157 -0.60 0.46 -4.38
C ASN A 157 0.04 -0.79 -3.75
N PRO A 158 -0.66 -1.94 -3.71
CA PRO A 158 -0.10 -3.17 -3.17
C PRO A 158 1.04 -3.76 -4.03
N PHE A 159 1.26 -3.27 -5.24
CA PHE A 159 2.31 -3.76 -6.15
C PHE A 159 3.69 -3.86 -5.47
N LEU A 160 4.31 -5.04 -5.52
CA LEU A 160 5.53 -5.32 -4.74
C LEU A 160 6.77 -4.56 -5.25
N ILE A 161 6.82 -4.26 -6.55
CA ILE A 161 7.95 -3.60 -7.21
C ILE A 161 7.58 -2.14 -7.56
N GLU A 162 6.74 -1.51 -6.74
CA GLU A 162 6.47 -0.10 -6.86
C GLU A 162 7.71 0.70 -6.42
N GLN A 163 8.20 1.60 -7.28
CA GLN A 163 9.46 2.32 -7.03
C GLN A 163 9.42 3.17 -5.75
N SER A 164 8.26 3.73 -5.38
CA SER A 164 8.10 4.50 -4.14
C SER A 164 8.44 3.68 -2.88
N LYS A 165 8.29 2.36 -2.93
CA LYS A 165 8.66 1.45 -1.84
C LYS A 165 10.17 1.25 -1.71
N PHE A 166 10.98 1.63 -2.70
CA PHE A 166 12.43 1.50 -2.60
C PHE A 166 13.03 2.37 -1.48
N ARG A 167 12.32 3.43 -1.05
CA ARG A 167 12.67 4.21 0.14
C ARG A 167 12.81 3.33 1.39
N ASP A 168 12.05 2.25 1.48
CA ASP A 168 12.06 1.36 2.66
C ASP A 168 13.44 0.74 2.90
N PHE A 169 14.23 0.49 1.85
CA PHE A 169 15.60 -0.01 1.98
C PHE A 169 16.52 0.93 2.76
N PHE A 170 16.20 2.22 2.80
CA PHE A 170 17.00 3.26 3.43
C PHE A 170 16.59 3.56 4.86
N ILE A 171 15.42 3.08 5.30
CA ILE A 171 14.92 3.30 6.66
C ILE A 171 15.88 2.66 7.65
N ASN A 172 16.52 3.51 8.47
CA ASN A 172 17.52 3.11 9.46
C ASN A 172 17.07 3.37 10.91
N ARG A 173 15.89 3.97 11.11
CA ARG A 173 15.33 4.27 12.43
C ARG A 173 13.90 3.77 12.51
N LYS A 174 13.68 2.82 13.42
CA LYS A 174 12.37 2.27 13.72
C LYS A 174 12.19 2.17 15.24
N ASP A 175 10.94 2.25 15.67
CA ASP A 175 10.53 2.06 17.06
C ASP A 175 9.77 0.74 17.18
N ILE A 176 10.09 -0.04 18.21
CA ILE A 176 9.35 -1.26 18.50
C ILE A 176 8.00 -0.85 19.07
N THR A 177 6.93 -1.24 18.40
CA THR A 177 5.58 -0.79 18.70
C THR A 177 4.65 -1.98 18.87
N THR A 178 3.97 -2.03 20.01
CA THR A 178 2.81 -2.88 20.24
C THR A 178 1.57 -2.07 19.93
N THR A 179 0.72 -2.54 19.01
CA THR A 179 -0.50 -1.84 18.60
C THR A 179 -1.70 -2.76 18.77
N LEU A 180 -2.72 -2.28 19.45
CA LEU A 180 -4.08 -2.83 19.40
C LEU A 180 -4.97 -1.82 18.69
N MET A 181 -5.60 -2.21 17.59
CA MET A 181 -6.48 -1.32 16.82
C MET A 181 -7.85 -1.94 16.54
N GLY A 182 -8.86 -1.08 16.51
CA GLY A 182 -10.23 -1.42 16.11
C GLY A 182 -10.83 -0.29 15.30
N GLY A 183 -11.48 -0.61 14.19
CA GLY A 183 -12.00 0.42 13.29
C GLY A 183 -12.95 -0.08 12.23
N ILE A 184 -13.33 0.85 11.36
CA ILE A 184 -14.21 0.63 10.22
C ILE A 184 -13.64 1.30 8.98
N SER A 185 -13.70 0.61 7.86
CA SER A 185 -13.46 1.18 6.54
C SER A 185 -14.74 1.14 5.72
N PHE A 186 -14.96 2.15 4.89
CA PHE A 186 -16.13 2.23 4.02
C PHE A 186 -15.87 3.14 2.83
N ARG A 187 -16.58 2.89 1.73
CA ARG A 187 -16.66 3.80 0.59
C ARG A 187 -17.94 4.64 0.68
N ALA A 188 -17.81 5.87 1.13
CA ALA A 188 -18.89 6.85 1.07
C ALA A 188 -18.71 7.72 -0.17
N LEU A 189 -19.77 7.94 -0.95
CA LEU A 189 -19.70 8.60 -2.25
C LEU A 189 -18.82 7.82 -3.26
N ARG A 190 -19.02 8.04 -4.55
CA ARG A 190 -18.37 7.22 -5.62
C ARG A 190 -16.84 7.24 -5.58
N HIS A 191 -16.25 8.29 -5.01
CA HIS A 191 -14.81 8.60 -5.15
C HIS A 191 -14.05 8.65 -3.83
N PHE A 192 -14.72 8.55 -2.68
CA PHE A 192 -14.05 8.62 -1.38
C PHE A 192 -14.04 7.25 -0.69
N LYS A 193 -12.84 6.83 -0.29
CA LYS A 193 -12.65 5.70 0.62
C LYS A 193 -12.21 6.25 1.96
N TRP A 194 -12.95 5.89 3.00
CA TRP A 194 -12.69 6.29 4.38
C TRP A 194 -12.22 5.09 5.18
N ARG A 195 -11.34 5.35 6.15
CA ARG A 195 -10.95 4.40 7.18
C ARG A 195 -10.80 5.16 8.48
N THR A 196 -11.50 4.72 9.51
CA THR A 196 -11.44 5.32 10.84
C THR A 196 -11.17 4.24 11.86
N PHE A 197 -10.24 4.48 12.79
CA PHE A 197 -9.88 3.50 13.80
C PHE A 197 -9.36 4.18 15.05
N ILE A 198 -9.51 3.46 16.16
CA ILE A 198 -8.87 3.77 17.43
C ILE A 198 -7.71 2.80 17.59
N GLU A 199 -6.56 3.31 17.99
CA GLU A 199 -5.38 2.51 18.31
C GLU A 199 -4.88 2.83 19.71
N VAL A 200 -4.55 1.78 20.46
CA VAL A 200 -3.78 1.86 21.70
C VAL A 200 -2.39 1.34 21.37
N GLN A 201 -1.39 2.20 21.54
CA GLN A 201 -0.01 1.94 21.15
C GLN A 201 0.94 2.08 22.33
N GLU A 202 1.84 1.13 22.48
CA GLU A 202 3.03 1.26 23.29
C GLU A 202 4.24 1.22 22.37
N LYS A 203 5.04 2.30 22.36
CA LYS A 203 6.16 2.50 21.46
C LYS A 203 7.43 2.70 22.24
N THR A 204 8.44 1.87 21.98
CA THR A 204 9.75 1.92 22.63
C THR A 204 10.81 2.31 21.63
N ASN A 205 11.46 3.46 21.88
CA ASN A 205 12.56 3.95 21.08
C ASN A 205 13.88 3.28 21.51
N LYS A 206 14.46 2.47 20.62
CA LYS A 206 15.75 1.79 20.86
C LYS A 206 16.99 2.59 20.43
N THR A 207 16.79 3.77 19.86
CA THR A 207 17.88 4.60 19.30
C THR A 207 18.43 5.65 20.28
N GLY A 208 18.12 5.52 21.58
CA GLY A 208 18.66 6.38 22.64
C GLY A 208 17.92 7.71 22.82
N TYR A 209 16.84 7.94 22.07
CA TYR A 209 15.98 9.10 22.29
C TYR A 209 15.14 8.92 23.56
N VAL A 210 15.19 9.93 24.43
CA VAL A 210 14.33 10.06 25.60
C VAL A 210 13.55 11.37 25.48
N PHE A 211 12.28 11.33 25.86
CA PHE A 211 11.47 12.53 25.95
C PHE A 211 11.32 12.94 27.41
N ALA A 212 11.72 14.17 27.71
CA ALA A 212 11.62 14.75 29.04
C ALA A 212 10.55 15.84 29.02
N GLU A 213 9.43 15.57 29.68
CA GLU A 213 8.41 16.58 29.95
C GLU A 213 8.71 17.25 31.30
N ALA A 214 8.42 18.54 31.45
CA ALA A 214 8.66 19.25 32.70
C ALA A 214 7.98 18.54 33.88
N GLY A 215 8.78 18.11 34.86
CA GLY A 215 8.29 17.39 36.05
C GLY A 215 8.13 15.88 35.91
N LYS A 216 8.45 15.27 34.75
CA LYS A 216 8.46 13.81 34.56
C LYS A 216 9.89 13.31 34.30
N LEU A 217 10.16 12.05 34.70
CA LEU A 217 11.41 11.39 34.36
C LEU A 217 11.50 11.17 32.84
N PRO A 218 12.66 11.38 32.20
CA PRO A 218 12.84 11.08 30.80
C PRO A 218 12.54 9.60 30.52
N THR A 219 11.71 9.33 29.52
CA THR A 219 11.35 7.97 29.10
C THR A 219 11.62 7.77 27.61
N SER A 220 11.98 6.56 27.23
CA SER A 220 12.06 6.10 25.83
C SER A 220 10.87 5.23 25.43
N THR A 221 9.97 4.95 26.37
CA THR A 221 8.71 4.23 26.15
C THR A 221 7.55 5.21 26.23
N PHE A 222 6.74 5.24 25.17
CA PHE A 222 5.63 6.16 24.98
C PHE A 222 4.35 5.37 24.80
N ARG A 223 3.32 5.71 25.56
CA ARG A 223 1.99 5.14 25.41
C ARG A 223 1.03 6.16 24.82
N PHE A 224 0.30 5.74 23.79
CA PHE A 224 -0.64 6.57 23.06
C PHE A 224 -1.99 5.89 22.95
N THR A 225 -3.03 6.71 22.98
CA THR A 225 -4.37 6.32 22.56
C THR A 225 -4.79 7.30 21.48
N LYS A 226 -4.93 6.82 20.25
CA LYS A 226 -5.12 7.67 19.07
C LYS A 226 -6.42 7.31 18.34
N LEU A 227 -7.12 8.33 17.89
CA LEU A 227 -8.19 8.24 16.90
C LEU A 227 -7.64 8.71 15.55
N GLN A 228 -7.67 7.84 14.55
CA GLN A 228 -7.25 8.16 13.19
C GLN A 228 -8.43 8.19 12.24
N LEU A 229 -8.50 9.23 11.41
CA LEU A 229 -9.42 9.38 10.30
C LEU A 229 -8.63 9.54 9.00
N GLN A 230 -8.78 8.58 8.10
CA GLN A 230 -8.07 8.53 6.82
C GLN A 230 -9.07 8.58 5.68
N THR A 231 -8.77 9.38 4.66
CA THR A 231 -9.59 9.47 3.45
C THR A 231 -8.73 9.51 2.20
N ARG A 232 -9.20 8.81 1.18
CA ARG A 232 -8.59 8.75 -0.15
C ARG A 232 -9.65 9.12 -1.18
N PHE A 233 -9.41 10.22 -1.89
CA PHE A 233 -10.24 10.70 -2.97
C PHE A 233 -9.57 10.48 -4.32
N VAL A 234 -10.27 9.80 -5.23
CA VAL A 234 -9.83 9.62 -6.62
C VAL A 234 -10.99 9.81 -7.58
N PHE A 235 -10.96 10.91 -8.33
CA PHE A 235 -11.95 11.16 -9.37
C PHE A 235 -11.72 10.23 -10.57
N LYS A 236 -12.78 9.62 -11.11
CA LYS A 236 -12.73 8.71 -12.28
C LYS A 236 -11.63 7.63 -12.23
N GLU A 237 -11.36 7.08 -11.05
CA GLU A 237 -10.46 5.94 -10.86
C GLU A 237 -10.89 4.75 -11.73
N LYS A 238 -9.98 4.18 -12.51
CA LYS A 238 -10.25 2.98 -13.31
C LYS A 238 -9.88 1.74 -12.52
N PHE A 239 -10.72 0.71 -12.60
CA PHE A 239 -10.46 -0.58 -11.96
C PHE A 239 -10.38 -1.71 -12.97
N MET A 240 -9.53 -2.68 -12.68
CA MET A 240 -9.52 -4.00 -13.30
C MET A 240 -10.06 -5.00 -12.27
N GLN A 241 -11.20 -5.63 -12.57
CA GLN A 241 -11.71 -6.71 -11.76
C GLN A 241 -11.09 -8.03 -12.23
N THR A 242 -10.30 -8.62 -11.36
CA THR A 242 -9.70 -9.95 -11.56
C THR A 242 -10.50 -10.98 -10.77
N THR A 243 -10.24 -12.26 -11.01
CA THR A 243 -10.76 -13.36 -10.17
C THR A 243 -10.31 -13.25 -8.69
N ARG A 244 -9.31 -12.41 -8.41
CA ARG A 244 -8.73 -12.20 -7.07
C ARG A 244 -9.16 -10.89 -6.40
N GLY A 245 -9.98 -10.06 -7.08
CA GLY A 245 -10.47 -8.79 -6.57
C GLY A 245 -10.24 -7.60 -7.50
N LEU A 246 -10.56 -6.40 -7.01
CA LEU A 246 -10.42 -5.14 -7.74
C LEU A 246 -9.02 -4.57 -7.59
N ILE A 247 -8.37 -4.28 -8.72
CA ILE A 247 -7.06 -3.64 -8.79
C ILE A 247 -7.27 -2.24 -9.40
N SER A 248 -6.77 -1.21 -8.72
CA SER A 248 -6.79 0.14 -9.27
C SER A 248 -5.75 0.27 -10.37
N LEU A 249 -6.17 0.77 -11.53
CA LEU A 249 -5.30 1.16 -12.64
C LEU A 249 -4.92 2.65 -12.56
N GLY A 250 -5.24 3.31 -11.45
CA GLY A 250 -5.03 4.74 -11.25
C GLY A 250 -6.09 5.62 -11.89
N SER A 251 -5.78 6.91 -11.99
CA SER A 251 -6.64 7.92 -12.59
C SER A 251 -5.81 8.92 -13.40
N SER A 252 -6.46 9.58 -14.36
CA SER A 252 -5.92 10.76 -15.06
C SER A 252 -6.14 12.06 -14.27
N TYR A 253 -6.75 11.98 -13.08
CA TYR A 253 -7.01 13.10 -12.18
C TYR A 253 -6.19 12.95 -10.90
N PRO A 254 -6.00 14.04 -10.12
CA PRO A 254 -5.26 13.98 -8.89
C PRO A 254 -5.80 12.94 -7.91
N ILE A 255 -4.90 12.19 -7.30
CA ILE A 255 -5.18 11.31 -6.17
C ILE A 255 -4.89 12.12 -4.92
N VAL A 256 -5.88 12.27 -4.05
CA VAL A 256 -5.74 13.03 -2.80
C VAL A 256 -5.87 12.07 -1.62
N ARG A 257 -4.93 12.16 -0.70
CA ARG A 257 -4.93 11.42 0.58
C ARG A 257 -4.82 12.43 1.70
N LEU A 258 -5.68 12.25 2.71
CA LEU A 258 -5.66 13.02 3.94
C LEU A 258 -5.77 12.04 5.10
N ALA A 259 -4.91 12.18 6.09
CA ALA A 259 -5.02 11.50 7.36
C ALA A 259 -4.97 12.52 8.49
N TYR A 260 -5.84 12.34 9.47
CA TYR A 260 -5.89 13.13 10.69
C TYR A 260 -5.82 12.17 11.87
N THR A 261 -4.92 12.44 12.80
CA THR A 261 -4.71 11.66 14.01
C THR A 261 -4.85 12.57 15.21
N LYS A 262 -5.79 12.22 16.11
CA LYS A 262 -5.92 12.83 17.42
C LYS A 262 -5.39 11.86 18.47
N SER A 263 -4.35 12.25 19.21
CA SER A 263 -3.88 11.52 20.39
C SER A 263 -4.49 12.14 21.64
N PHE A 264 -4.95 11.29 22.56
CA PHE A 264 -5.56 11.71 23.82
C PHE A 264 -4.59 11.45 24.99
N ASP A 265 -4.56 12.40 25.92
CA ASP A 265 -4.05 12.20 27.27
C ASP A 265 -5.13 11.57 28.16
N ASP A 266 -4.69 10.78 29.15
CA ASP A 266 -5.51 10.13 30.19
C ASP A 266 -6.64 9.19 29.71
N LEU A 267 -6.78 8.96 28.40
CA LEU A 267 -7.66 7.95 27.84
C LEU A 267 -6.90 6.63 27.62
N LEU A 268 -7.33 5.54 28.27
CA LEU A 268 -6.67 4.22 28.20
C LEU A 268 -5.16 4.31 28.48
N ASP A 269 -4.79 5.13 29.47
CA ASP A 269 -3.42 5.50 29.87
C ASP A 269 -2.55 6.08 28.72
N GLY A 270 -3.16 6.79 27.79
CA GLY A 270 -2.43 7.63 26.83
C GLY A 270 -1.71 8.77 27.55
N ALA A 271 -0.43 8.98 27.26
CA ALA A 271 0.41 9.94 27.99
C ALA A 271 0.62 11.27 27.26
N TYR A 272 0.22 11.38 25.99
CA TYR A 272 0.57 12.49 25.11
C TYR A 272 -0.62 12.93 24.25
N ALA A 273 -1.05 14.18 24.44
CA ALA A 273 -2.10 14.80 23.63
C ALA A 273 -1.49 15.62 22.48
N PHE A 274 -1.89 15.29 21.25
CA PHE A 274 -1.48 16.02 20.05
C PHE A 274 -2.43 15.77 18.87
N ASP A 275 -2.34 16.66 17.89
CA ASP A 275 -3.04 16.60 16.61
C ASP A 275 -2.01 16.43 15.50
N LYS A 276 -2.23 15.49 14.59
CA LYS A 276 -1.35 15.24 13.44
C LYS A 276 -2.15 15.19 12.16
N TRP A 277 -1.78 16.06 11.22
CA TRP A 277 -2.36 16.18 9.89
C TRP A 277 -1.36 15.75 8.84
N GLU A 278 -1.82 14.93 7.91
CA GLU A 278 -1.01 14.36 6.84
C GLU A 278 -1.75 14.53 5.52
N PHE A 279 -1.13 15.23 4.58
CA PHE A 279 -1.68 15.45 3.25
C PHE A 279 -0.72 14.98 2.17
N LYS A 280 -1.22 14.21 1.21
CA LYS A 280 -0.47 13.79 0.03
C LYS A 280 -1.36 13.87 -1.20
N THR A 281 -0.90 14.57 -2.22
CA THR A 281 -1.54 14.55 -3.53
C THR A 281 -0.55 14.25 -4.63
N ASN A 282 -0.95 13.42 -5.59
CA ASN A 282 -0.19 13.09 -6.78
C ASN A 282 -1.04 13.39 -8.01
N TYR A 283 -0.44 14.06 -9.00
CA TYR A 283 -1.05 14.32 -10.30
C TYR A 283 -0.04 14.02 -11.40
N ALA A 284 -0.42 13.11 -12.30
CA ALA A 284 0.41 12.73 -13.43
C ALA A 284 -0.36 12.87 -14.74
N TRP A 285 0.31 13.39 -15.76
CA TRP A 285 -0.26 13.49 -17.10
C TRP A 285 0.78 13.14 -18.15
N PHE A 286 0.30 12.64 -19.29
CA PHE A 286 1.12 12.36 -20.46
C PHE A 286 0.90 13.46 -21.48
N THR A 287 2.00 14.04 -21.95
CA THR A 287 2.01 15.02 -23.03
C THR A 287 2.59 14.35 -24.28
N PRO A 288 1.83 14.23 -25.37
CA PRO A 288 2.33 13.65 -26.61
C PRO A 288 3.64 14.31 -27.04
N TYR A 289 4.60 13.50 -27.50
CA TYR A 289 5.92 13.95 -27.95
C TYR A 289 6.81 14.64 -26.91
N LEU A 290 6.38 14.73 -25.65
CA LEU A 290 7.20 15.26 -24.56
C LEU A 290 7.41 14.23 -23.44
N GLY A 291 6.44 13.36 -23.20
CA GLY A 291 6.55 12.29 -22.22
C GLY A 291 5.57 12.45 -21.05
N LYS A 292 5.90 11.86 -19.90
CA LYS A 292 5.05 11.83 -18.70
C LYS A 292 5.60 12.75 -17.63
N THR A 293 4.76 13.68 -17.17
CA THR A 293 5.05 14.49 -15.98
C THR A 293 4.29 13.95 -14.79
N ASP A 294 4.94 13.93 -13.63
CA ASP A 294 4.38 13.57 -12.33
C ASP A 294 4.73 14.67 -11.32
N ILE A 295 3.72 15.14 -10.60
CA ILE A 295 3.89 16.11 -9.51
C ILE A 295 3.27 15.51 -8.26
N THR A 296 4.07 15.44 -7.21
CA THR A 296 3.63 14.97 -5.90
C THR A 296 3.89 16.04 -4.85
N LEU A 297 2.85 16.42 -4.12
CA LEU A 297 2.93 17.34 -2.99
C LEU A 297 2.61 16.57 -1.72
N ILE A 298 3.51 16.65 -0.73
CA ILE A 298 3.35 16.06 0.60
C ILE A 298 3.46 17.19 1.62
N ALA A 299 2.55 17.23 2.57
CA ALA A 299 2.58 18.19 3.67
C ALA A 299 2.16 17.53 4.97
N GLY A 300 2.70 18.03 6.07
CA GLY A 300 2.37 17.53 7.41
C GLY A 300 2.44 18.64 8.45
N LEU A 301 1.60 18.49 9.48
CA LEU A 301 1.51 19.40 10.62
C LEU A 301 1.23 18.58 11.88
N VAL A 302 2.07 18.72 12.90
CA VAL A 302 1.86 18.21 14.26
C VAL A 302 1.72 19.39 15.21
N GLU A 303 0.70 19.37 16.06
CA GLU A 303 0.44 20.39 17.07
C GLU A 303 0.17 19.73 18.42
N GLY A 304 0.69 20.31 19.50
CA GLY A 304 0.59 19.76 20.85
C GLY A 304 1.85 19.02 21.31
N ASN A 305 1.70 18.20 22.34
CA ASN A 305 2.82 17.58 23.04
C ASN A 305 3.17 16.20 22.42
N ALA A 306 3.71 16.22 21.21
CA ALA A 306 4.11 15.01 20.50
C ALA A 306 5.60 14.70 20.71
N PRO A 307 5.97 13.49 21.19
CA PRO A 307 7.38 13.09 21.22
C PRO A 307 7.93 12.94 19.80
N GLY A 308 9.25 13.05 19.65
CA GLY A 308 9.95 12.98 18.37
C GLY A 308 9.64 11.73 17.51
N THR A 309 9.18 10.65 18.12
CA THR A 309 8.74 9.43 17.40
C THR A 309 7.45 9.62 16.58
N GLU A 310 6.70 10.68 16.85
CA GLU A 310 5.43 11.04 16.20
C GLU A 310 5.53 12.27 15.28
N LEU A 311 6.63 13.01 15.36
CA LEU A 311 6.97 14.08 14.42
C LEU A 311 7.28 13.51 13.02
N PHE A 312 7.49 14.34 12.01
CA PHE A 312 7.76 13.88 10.66
C PHE A 312 9.24 13.72 10.39
N ASN A 313 9.64 12.53 9.95
CA ASN A 313 10.94 12.34 9.35
C ASN A 313 10.90 12.74 7.87
N ALA A 314 11.86 13.54 7.43
CA ALA A 314 11.96 13.89 6.02
C ALA A 314 12.45 12.65 5.23
N SER A 315 11.80 12.34 4.10
CA SER A 315 12.14 11.18 3.25
C SER A 315 13.50 11.35 2.56
N GLY A 316 14.59 10.94 3.20
CA GLY A 316 15.95 11.00 2.65
C GLY A 316 16.47 9.65 2.20
N THR A 317 17.18 9.60 1.06
CA THR A 317 17.76 8.36 0.49
C THR A 317 19.22 8.51 0.05
N TYR A 318 19.91 9.56 0.52
CA TYR A 318 21.30 9.83 0.14
C TYR A 318 22.24 8.66 0.44
N ARG A 319 22.86 8.14 -0.62
CA ARG A 319 24.04 7.26 -0.62
C ARG A 319 24.88 7.57 -1.85
N ALA A 320 26.19 7.25 -1.80
CA ALA A 320 27.12 7.49 -2.91
C ALA A 320 26.68 6.79 -4.22
N PHE A 321 26.09 5.60 -4.10
CA PHE A 321 25.40 4.91 -5.17
C PHE A 321 24.07 4.41 -4.64
N THR A 322 22.97 4.75 -5.30
CA THR A 322 21.62 4.51 -4.79
C THR A 322 20.63 4.20 -5.91
N PHE A 323 19.57 3.48 -5.57
CA PHE A 323 18.43 3.31 -6.47
C PHE A 323 17.56 4.56 -6.41
N TYR A 324 16.97 4.92 -7.55
CA TYR A 324 15.96 5.97 -7.57
C TYR A 324 14.75 5.54 -6.74
N ALA A 325 14.44 6.32 -5.71
CA ALA A 325 13.26 6.16 -4.87
C ALA A 325 12.42 7.44 -5.01
N PRO A 326 11.33 7.41 -5.81
CA PRO A 326 10.40 8.52 -5.93
C PRO A 326 9.91 9.01 -4.55
N GLU A 327 9.52 10.29 -4.48
CA GLU A 327 9.01 10.91 -3.25
C GLU A 327 10.03 10.91 -2.09
N SER A 328 11.32 10.92 -2.45
CA SER A 328 12.42 11.04 -1.50
C SER A 328 13.54 11.94 -2.03
N PHE A 329 14.23 12.62 -1.13
CA PHE A 329 15.33 13.50 -1.43
C PHE A 329 16.64 12.70 -1.51
N GLY A 330 17.16 12.56 -2.73
CA GLY A 330 18.40 11.82 -3.00
C GLY A 330 19.66 12.50 -2.45
N THR A 331 19.58 13.77 -2.05
CA THR A 331 20.68 14.58 -1.48
C THR A 331 20.61 14.70 0.05
N MET A 332 19.57 14.15 0.67
CA MET A 332 19.33 14.22 2.11
C MET A 332 19.49 12.83 2.74
N ARG A 333 20.15 12.74 3.89
CA ARG A 333 20.33 11.48 4.61
C ARG A 333 19.00 11.05 5.25
N THR A 334 18.83 9.74 5.44
CA THR A 334 17.68 9.22 6.17
C THR A 334 17.67 9.75 7.60
N ASN A 335 16.53 10.28 8.05
CA ASN A 335 16.35 10.85 9.40
C ASN A 335 17.30 12.01 9.73
N GLU A 336 17.74 12.78 8.72
CA GLU A 336 18.57 13.98 8.92
C GLU A 336 17.80 15.11 9.60
N PHE A 337 16.52 15.27 9.25
CA PHE A 337 15.62 16.26 9.83
C PHE A 337 14.41 15.61 10.47
N LEU A 338 13.98 16.20 11.58
CA LEU A 338 12.73 15.90 12.26
C LEU A 338 11.92 17.18 12.32
N SER A 339 10.68 17.15 11.82
CA SER A 339 9.86 18.34 11.63
C SER A 339 8.49 18.15 12.26
N ASP A 340 7.99 19.15 12.96
CA ASP A 340 6.59 19.26 13.34
C ASP A 340 5.72 19.75 12.16
N LYS A 341 6.28 20.62 11.29
CA LYS A 341 5.61 21.16 10.11
C LYS A 341 6.52 21.03 8.90
N PHE A 342 5.99 20.52 7.78
CA PHE A 342 6.76 20.48 6.54
C PHE A 342 5.87 20.52 5.30
N THR A 343 6.50 20.88 4.18
CA THR A 343 5.94 20.71 2.84
C THR A 343 7.06 20.28 1.91
N ALA A 344 6.81 19.25 1.11
CA ALA A 344 7.73 18.70 0.14
C ALA A 344 7.03 18.60 -1.22
N LEU A 345 7.68 19.14 -2.26
CA LEU A 345 7.21 19.07 -3.63
C LEU A 345 8.20 18.23 -4.44
N PHE A 346 7.70 17.20 -5.09
CA PHE A 346 8.47 16.34 -5.97
C PHE A 346 7.94 16.53 -7.38
N PHE A 347 8.84 16.87 -8.29
CA PHE A 347 8.57 16.97 -9.71
C PHE A 347 9.37 15.90 -10.43
N THR A 348 8.73 15.13 -11.29
CA THR A 348 9.39 14.16 -12.16
C THR A 348 8.88 14.31 -13.59
N HIS A 349 9.78 14.35 -14.55
CA HIS A 349 9.44 14.33 -15.97
C HIS A 349 10.23 13.23 -16.68
N ASN A 350 9.51 12.25 -17.20
CA ASN A 350 10.07 11.14 -17.98
C ASN A 350 9.82 11.43 -19.47
N PHE A 351 10.89 11.67 -20.22
CA PHE A 351 10.86 11.90 -21.68
C PHE A 351 10.58 10.62 -22.48
N GLY A 352 10.45 9.47 -21.81
CA GLY A 352 10.36 8.17 -22.42
C GLY A 352 11.55 7.92 -23.34
N LYS A 353 11.28 7.34 -24.51
CA LYS A 353 12.30 6.95 -25.50
C LYS A 353 12.63 8.06 -26.50
N LEU A 354 12.22 9.29 -26.22
CA LEU A 354 12.34 10.41 -27.16
C LEU A 354 13.80 10.86 -27.34
N LEU A 355 14.59 10.87 -26.26
CA LEU A 355 15.93 11.47 -26.28
C LEU A 355 17.01 10.55 -26.86
N PHE A 356 16.88 9.22 -26.70
CA PHE A 356 17.86 8.28 -27.24
C PHE A 356 17.21 6.96 -27.62
N ARG A 357 17.53 6.51 -28.84
CA ARG A 357 17.10 5.21 -29.35
C ARG A 357 18.20 4.61 -30.22
N LYS A 358 18.77 3.47 -29.82
CA LYS A 358 19.75 2.74 -30.64
C LYS A 358 19.46 1.24 -30.63
N GLY A 359 18.85 0.75 -31.71
CA GLY A 359 18.50 -0.67 -31.85
C GLY A 359 17.57 -1.13 -30.73
N LYS A 360 18.00 -2.14 -29.96
CA LYS A 360 17.27 -2.67 -28.79
C LYS A 360 17.50 -1.89 -27.49
N PHE A 361 18.42 -0.92 -27.49
CA PHE A 361 18.72 -0.10 -26.32
C PHE A 361 17.95 1.22 -26.42
N GLU A 362 16.89 1.33 -25.61
CA GLU A 362 15.96 2.45 -25.59
C GLU A 362 15.80 2.96 -24.14
N PRO A 363 16.84 3.60 -23.59
CA PRO A 363 16.80 4.12 -22.21
C PRO A 363 15.77 5.23 -22.09
N GLU A 364 15.09 5.27 -20.95
CA GLU A 364 14.18 6.35 -20.59
C GLU A 364 14.93 7.38 -19.74
N PHE A 365 14.93 8.63 -20.18
CA PHE A 365 15.54 9.72 -19.43
C PHE A 365 14.50 10.36 -18.53
N VAL A 366 14.84 10.48 -17.25
CA VAL A 366 13.97 11.03 -16.22
C VAL A 366 14.68 12.18 -15.53
N LEU A 367 14.04 13.34 -15.51
CA LEU A 367 14.41 14.46 -14.67
C LEU A 367 13.58 14.39 -13.38
N ALA A 368 14.24 14.44 -12.23
CA ALA A 368 13.59 14.40 -10.92
C ALA A 368 14.21 15.43 -9.97
N THR A 369 13.40 15.96 -9.05
CA THR A 369 13.81 16.92 -8.01
C THR A 369 13.75 16.32 -6.62
#